data_AF-A0AAV8VJS4-F1
#
_entry.id   AF-A0AAV8VJS4-F1
#
_cell.length_a   1.000
_cell.length_b   1.000
_cell.length_c   1.000
_cell.angle_alpha   90.00
_cell.angle_beta   90.00
_cell.angle_gamma   90.00
#
_symmetry.space_group_name_H-M   'P 1'
#
loop_
_entity.id
_entity.type
_entity.pdbx_description
1 polymer ?
#
loop_
_entity_poly.entity_id
_entity_poly.type
_entity_poly.pdbx_seq_one_letter_code
_entity_poly.pdbx_strand_id
1 'polypeptide(L)'
;MFSENVDVDTDDLLLLLMMMMMMMHTAAASIALLTANTRKRRRWWVRPIYQKRMQQGDYHNLMREMRLSDCEMFFHYTRLTVEQFDDLLRTVGPHITKKSNRAPLGPVQRLAITLRFLATGCSHQTLAFQFRIGKESYSM
;
A
#
# COMPACT_ATOMS: atom_id res chain seq x y z
N MET A 1 -34.37 -55.51 45.66
CA MET A 1 -33.89 -55.10 44.31
C MET A 1 -33.42 -53.67 44.48
N PHE A 2 -32.12 -53.45 44.42
CA PHE A 2 -31.45 -52.20 44.81
C PHE A 2 -31.90 -51.05 43.90
N SER A 3 -32.53 -50.03 44.47
CA SER A 3 -32.58 -48.69 43.85
C SER A 3 -31.38 -47.93 44.38
N GLU A 4 -30.25 -48.12 43.70
CA GLU A 4 -29.08 -47.26 43.83
C GLU A 4 -29.47 -45.92 43.18
N ASN A 5 -30.10 -45.04 43.96
CA ASN A 5 -30.19 -43.64 43.59
C ASN A 5 -28.74 -43.14 43.65
N VAL A 6 -28.12 -43.09 42.47
CA VAL A 6 -26.84 -42.43 42.24
C VAL A 6 -27.06 -41.00 42.69
N ASP A 7 -26.61 -40.67 43.92
CA ASP A 7 -26.48 -39.30 44.37
C ASP A 7 -25.56 -38.65 43.35
N VAL A 8 -26.15 -37.83 42.47
CA VAL A 8 -25.36 -37.03 41.53
C VAL A 8 -24.67 -36.01 42.41
N ASP A 9 -23.45 -36.33 42.82
CA ASP A 9 -22.67 -35.52 43.74
C ASP A 9 -22.68 -34.07 43.24
N THR A 10 -22.92 -33.13 44.15
CA THR A 10 -22.92 -31.70 43.83
C THR A 10 -21.62 -31.28 43.14
N ASP A 11 -20.54 -32.02 43.39
CA ASP A 11 -19.23 -31.86 42.76
C ASP A 11 -19.24 -32.28 41.28
N ASP A 12 -19.95 -33.34 40.90
CA ASP A 12 -20.13 -33.73 39.50
C ASP A 12 -20.97 -32.70 38.74
N LEU A 13 -21.98 -32.13 39.39
CA LEU A 13 -22.77 -31.05 38.82
C LEU A 13 -21.95 -29.76 38.66
N LEU A 14 -21.08 -29.45 39.62
CA LEU A 14 -20.14 -28.32 39.54
C LEU A 14 -19.11 -28.53 38.44
N LEU A 15 -18.55 -29.73 38.30
CA LEU A 15 -17.63 -30.07 37.22
C LEU A 15 -18.31 -29.97 35.85
N LEU A 16 -19.54 -30.47 35.71
CA LEU A 16 -20.32 -30.32 34.49
C LEU A 16 -20.57 -28.84 34.16
N LEU A 17 -20.94 -28.03 35.17
CA LEU A 17 -21.16 -26.59 35.01
C LEU A 17 -19.87 -25.86 34.63
N MET A 18 -18.74 -26.18 35.25
CA MET A 18 -17.43 -25.63 34.91
C MET A 18 -16.99 -26.03 33.50
N MET A 19 -17.23 -27.28 33.08
CA MET A 19 -16.95 -27.74 31.72
C MET A 19 -17.85 -27.04 30.69
N MET A 20 -19.14 -26.86 30.98
CA MET A 20 -20.07 -26.11 30.12
C MET A 20 -19.66 -24.64 29.99
N MET A 21 -19.25 -24.00 31.08
CA MET A 21 -18.74 -22.62 31.06
C MET A 21 -17.44 -22.54 30.24
N MET A 22 -16.50 -23.47 30.42
CA MET A 22 -15.24 -23.49 29.68
C MET A 22 -15.45 -23.70 28.17
N MET A 23 -16.39 -24.58 27.78
CA MET A 23 -16.79 -24.76 26.38
C MET A 23 -17.48 -23.52 25.79
N MET A 24 -18.29 -22.82 26.58
CA MET A 24 -18.94 -21.58 26.15
C MET A 24 -17.92 -20.45 25.91
N HIS A 25 -16.91 -20.33 26.77
CA HIS A 25 -15.83 -19.35 26.61
C HIS A 25 -14.98 -19.60 25.35
N THR A 26 -14.64 -20.86 25.05
CA THR A 26 -13.87 -21.20 23.83
C THR A 26 -14.70 -21.01 22.56
N ALA A 27 -15.99 -21.32 22.59
CA ALA A 27 -16.92 -21.04 21.48
C ALA A 27 -17.08 -19.53 21.22
N ALA A 28 -17.22 -18.71 22.25
CA ALA A 28 -17.32 -17.25 22.10
C ALA A 28 -16.02 -16.64 21.53
N ALA A 29 -14.85 -17.09 22.00
CA ALA A 29 -13.55 -16.63 21.52
C ALA A 29 -13.31 -16.96 20.04
N SER A 30 -13.67 -18.18 19.61
CA SER A 30 -13.55 -18.59 18.21
C SER A 30 -14.48 -17.81 17.28
N ILE A 31 -15.74 -17.56 17.68
CA ILE A 31 -16.68 -16.69 16.93
C ILE A 31 -16.16 -15.24 16.85
N ALA A 32 -15.56 -14.72 17.92
CA ALA A 32 -14.95 -13.39 17.93
C ALA A 32 -13.75 -13.30 16.96
N LEU A 33 -12.91 -14.33 16.88
CA LEU A 33 -11.80 -14.38 15.93
C LEU A 33 -12.28 -14.47 14.48
N LEU A 34 -13.34 -15.24 14.21
CA LEU A 34 -13.95 -15.33 12.88
C LEU A 34 -14.57 -14.00 12.42
N THR A 35 -15.11 -13.21 13.35
CA THR A 35 -15.69 -11.88 13.06
C THR A 35 -14.65 -10.75 13.07
N ALA A 36 -13.47 -10.96 13.64
CA ALA A 36 -12.40 -9.95 13.74
C ALA A 36 -11.74 -9.58 12.39
N ASN A 37 -12.05 -10.28 11.28
CA ASN A 37 -11.51 -9.96 9.96
C ASN A 37 -12.32 -8.87 9.24
N THR A 38 -12.63 -7.77 9.92
CA THR A 38 -13.14 -6.56 9.27
C THR A 38 -11.96 -5.77 8.72
N ARG A 39 -11.36 -6.22 7.61
CA ARG A 39 -10.44 -5.34 6.85
C ARG A 39 -11.20 -4.05 6.54
N LYS A 40 -10.83 -2.95 7.22
CA LYS A 40 -11.47 -1.65 7.04
C LYS A 40 -11.55 -1.36 5.56
N ARG A 41 -12.77 -1.28 5.02
CA ARG A 41 -12.99 -0.95 3.61
C ARG A 41 -12.27 0.37 3.33
N ARG A 42 -11.37 0.37 2.34
CA ARG A 42 -10.64 1.58 1.96
C ARG A 42 -11.66 2.63 1.57
N ARG A 43 -11.65 3.79 2.27
CA ARG A 43 -12.55 4.93 1.97
C ARG A 43 -12.41 5.38 0.51
N TRP A 44 -11.21 5.28 -0.05
CA TRP A 44 -10.91 5.67 -1.43
C TRP A 44 -10.02 4.62 -2.10
N TRP A 45 -10.42 4.17 -3.29
CA TRP A 45 -9.55 3.35 -4.15
C TRP A 45 -8.37 4.17 -4.69
N VAL A 46 -8.65 5.39 -5.16
CA VAL A 46 -7.67 6.45 -5.49
C VAL A 46 -8.24 7.77 -4.96
N ARG A 47 -7.44 8.54 -4.23
CA ARG A 47 -7.89 9.85 -3.73
C ARG A 47 -8.19 10.80 -4.92
N PRO A 48 -9.27 11.61 -4.87
CA PRO A 48 -9.63 12.51 -5.97
C PRO A 48 -8.49 13.43 -6.44
N ILE A 49 -7.67 13.93 -5.51
CA ILE A 49 -6.50 14.77 -5.83
C ILE A 49 -5.47 14.09 -6.75
N TYR A 50 -5.38 12.75 -6.70
CA TYR A 50 -4.46 11.95 -7.52
C TYR A 50 -5.06 11.50 -8.85
N GLN A 51 -6.37 11.70 -9.08
CA GLN A 51 -6.99 11.42 -10.36
C GLN A 51 -6.52 12.40 -11.44
N LYS A 52 -6.19 13.63 -11.05
CA LYS A 52 -5.68 14.69 -11.95
C LYS A 52 -4.18 14.57 -12.27
N ARG A 53 -3.57 13.39 -12.14
CA ARG A 53 -2.12 13.19 -12.38
C ARG A 53 -1.68 13.60 -13.77
N MET A 54 -2.47 13.27 -14.79
CA MET A 54 -2.14 13.57 -16.19
C MET A 54 -2.19 15.09 -16.47
N GLN A 55 -3.08 15.83 -15.81
CA GLN A 55 -3.23 17.28 -16.04
C GLN A 55 -2.38 18.14 -15.10
N GLN A 56 -2.09 17.65 -13.90
CA GLN A 56 -1.54 18.47 -12.81
C GLN A 56 -0.32 17.84 -12.11
N GLY A 57 0.20 16.72 -12.60
CA GLY A 57 1.39 16.09 -12.05
C GLY A 57 2.67 16.61 -12.72
N ASP A 58 3.72 16.80 -11.93
CA ASP A 58 5.00 17.38 -12.40
C ASP A 58 5.57 16.70 -13.65
N TYR A 59 5.40 15.38 -13.80
CA TYR A 59 5.90 14.65 -14.98
C TYR A 59 5.29 15.14 -16.30
N HIS A 60 3.98 15.40 -16.34
CA HIS A 60 3.29 15.81 -17.57
C HIS A 60 3.39 17.31 -17.86
N ASN A 61 3.73 18.09 -16.83
CA ASN A 61 3.85 19.54 -16.87
C ASN A 61 5.33 19.93 -16.75
N LEU A 62 5.79 20.30 -15.55
CA LEU A 62 7.12 20.85 -15.28
C LEU A 62 8.27 20.06 -15.92
N MET A 63 8.29 18.73 -15.80
CA MET A 63 9.37 17.92 -16.37
C MET A 63 9.37 17.95 -17.90
N ARG A 64 8.18 17.93 -18.52
CA ARG A 64 8.05 18.05 -19.98
C ARG A 64 8.51 19.43 -20.44
N GLU A 65 8.12 20.48 -19.73
CA GLU A 65 8.55 21.86 -20.04
C GLU A 65 10.06 22.02 -19.93
N MET A 66 10.68 21.56 -18.84
CA MET A 66 12.14 21.60 -18.69
C MET A 66 12.84 20.82 -19.80
N ARG A 67 12.34 19.63 -20.15
CA ARG A 67 12.95 18.80 -21.20
C ARG A 67 12.90 19.46 -22.59
N LEU A 68 11.91 20.31 -22.87
CA LEU A 68 11.73 20.96 -24.18
C LEU A 68 12.36 22.35 -24.25
N SER A 69 12.30 23.11 -23.16
CA SER A 69 12.61 24.54 -23.16
C SER A 69 13.83 24.91 -22.31
N ASP A 70 14.20 24.09 -21.32
CA ASP A 70 15.24 24.44 -20.34
C ASP A 70 16.00 23.21 -19.82
N CYS A 71 16.99 22.80 -20.62
CA CYS A 71 17.85 21.66 -20.31
C CYS A 71 18.69 21.86 -19.04
N GLU A 72 19.01 23.10 -18.65
CA GLU A 72 19.75 23.38 -17.42
C GLU A 72 18.89 23.09 -16.19
N MET A 73 17.62 23.52 -16.21
CA MET A 73 16.67 23.20 -15.14
C MET A 73 16.36 21.71 -15.10
N PHE A 74 16.31 21.03 -16.25
CA PHE A 74 16.20 19.56 -16.29
C PHE A 74 17.38 18.88 -15.58
N PHE A 75 18.60 19.35 -15.80
CA PHE A 75 19.78 18.86 -15.12
C PHE A 75 19.74 19.13 -13.61
N HIS A 76 19.31 20.32 -13.18
CA HIS A 76 19.11 20.59 -11.75
C HIS A 76 18.03 19.70 -11.13
N TYR A 77 16.99 19.37 -11.90
CA TYR A 77 15.88 18.55 -11.44
C TYR A 77 16.22 17.06 -11.29
N THR A 78 17.00 16.51 -12.24
CA THR A 78 17.30 15.06 -12.34
C THR A 78 18.76 14.67 -12.08
N ARG A 79 19.68 15.64 -12.09
CA ARG A 79 21.15 15.47 -12.10
C ARG A 79 21.71 14.74 -13.33
N LEU A 80 20.91 14.63 -14.40
CA LEU A 80 21.31 14.04 -15.68
C LEU A 80 20.97 14.99 -16.83
N THR A 81 21.74 14.91 -17.93
CA THR A 81 21.30 15.51 -19.18
C THR A 81 20.12 14.72 -19.76
N VAL A 82 19.40 15.31 -20.72
CA VAL A 82 18.27 14.64 -21.38
C VAL A 82 18.72 13.35 -22.07
N GLU A 83 19.88 13.38 -22.73
CA GLU A 83 20.48 12.24 -23.41
C GLU A 83 20.84 11.11 -22.43
N GLN A 84 21.53 11.44 -21.32
CA GLN A 84 21.87 10.47 -20.27
C GLN A 84 20.62 9.85 -19.63
N PHE A 85 19.57 10.66 -19.44
CA PHE A 85 18.30 10.17 -18.94
C PHE A 85 17.68 9.14 -19.89
N ASP A 86 17.68 9.40 -21.20
CA ASP A 86 17.12 8.50 -22.20
C ASP A 86 17.94 7.21 -22.35
N ASP A 87 19.27 7.29 -22.27
CA ASP A 87 20.15 6.11 -22.28
C ASP A 87 19.95 5.24 -21.04
N LEU A 88 19.83 5.87 -19.87
CA LEU A 88 19.53 5.17 -18.64
C LEU A 88 18.14 4.51 -18.71
N LEU A 89 17.16 5.23 -19.25
CA LEU A 89 15.81 4.70 -19.46
C LEU A 89 15.81 3.50 -20.41
N ARG A 90 16.61 3.51 -21.47
CA ARG A 90 16.71 2.37 -22.41
C ARG A 90 17.23 1.12 -21.71
N THR A 91 18.19 1.29 -20.80
CA THR A 91 18.79 0.19 -20.04
C THR A 91 17.85 -0.30 -18.93
N VAL A 92 17.30 0.63 -18.14
CA VAL A 92 16.57 0.32 -16.90
C VAL A 92 15.07 0.14 -17.13
N GLY A 93 14.51 0.75 -18.18
CA GLY A 93 13.12 0.71 -18.59
C GLY A 93 12.44 -0.66 -18.52
N PRO A 94 13.03 -1.73 -19.11
CA PRO A 94 12.45 -3.08 -19.02
C PRO A 94 12.38 -3.61 -17.57
N HIS A 95 13.34 -3.24 -16.72
CA HIS A 95 13.41 -3.71 -15.32
C HIS A 95 12.46 -2.95 -14.38
N ILE A 96 12.18 -1.68 -14.66
CA ILE A 96 11.30 -0.84 -13.82
C ILE A 96 9.84 -0.84 -14.28
N THR A 97 9.52 -1.53 -15.36
CA THR A 97 8.15 -1.67 -15.84
C THR A 97 7.37 -2.60 -14.91
N LYS A 98 6.43 -2.04 -14.13
CA LYS A 98 5.57 -2.82 -13.23
C LYS A 98 4.21 -3.03 -13.87
N LYS A 99 3.80 -4.28 -13.97
CA LYS A 99 2.42 -4.65 -14.29
C LYS A 99 1.57 -4.46 -13.03
N SER A 100 0.49 -3.70 -13.16
CA SER A 100 -0.47 -3.48 -12.08
C SER A 100 -1.87 -3.44 -12.64
N ASN A 101 -2.84 -3.87 -11.83
CA ASN A 101 -4.27 -3.74 -12.15
C ASN A 101 -4.75 -2.28 -12.04
N ARG A 102 -3.92 -1.38 -11.49
CA ARG A 102 -4.10 0.08 -11.53
C ARG A 102 -3.33 0.62 -12.72
N ALA A 103 -3.76 1.74 -13.31
CA ALA A 103 -3.00 2.45 -14.36
C ALA A 103 -1.54 2.65 -13.90
N PRO A 104 -0.59 1.85 -14.44
CA PRO A 104 0.75 1.81 -13.90
C PRO A 104 1.48 3.09 -14.28
N LEU A 105 2.41 3.51 -13.43
CA LEU A 105 3.35 4.57 -13.80
C LEU A 105 4.23 4.03 -14.92
N GLY A 106 4.32 4.78 -16.02
CA GLY A 106 5.22 4.44 -17.11
C GLY A 106 6.68 4.38 -16.61
N PRO A 107 7.55 3.59 -17.28
CA PRO A 107 8.95 3.45 -16.87
C PRO A 107 9.67 4.81 -16.82
N VAL A 108 9.38 5.69 -17.79
CA VAL A 108 9.90 7.07 -17.84
C VAL A 108 9.54 7.87 -16.58
N GLN A 109 8.28 7.83 -16.19
CA GLN A 109 7.78 8.56 -15.03
C GLN A 109 8.36 7.99 -13.72
N ARG A 110 8.55 6.66 -13.64
CA ARG A 110 9.20 6.03 -12.49
C ARG A 110 10.65 6.45 -12.36
N LEU A 111 11.40 6.41 -13.46
CA LEU A 111 12.79 6.85 -13.49
C LEU A 111 12.91 8.31 -13.05
N ALA A 112 12.03 9.18 -13.55
CA ALA A 112 11.98 10.59 -13.16
C ALA A 112 11.79 10.81 -11.66
N ILE A 113 10.86 10.06 -11.04
CA ILE A 113 10.60 10.16 -9.59
C ILE A 113 11.81 9.67 -8.81
N THR A 114 12.41 8.55 -9.22
CA THR A 114 13.60 7.99 -8.58
C THR A 114 14.77 8.96 -8.66
N LEU A 115 15.04 9.53 -9.83
CA LEU A 115 16.12 10.51 -10.00
C LEU A 115 15.84 11.78 -9.21
N ARG A 116 14.60 12.27 -9.18
CA ARG A 116 14.23 13.42 -8.33
C ARG A 116 14.46 13.14 -6.85
N PHE A 117 14.14 11.93 -6.39
CA PHE A 117 14.43 11.47 -5.03
C PHE A 117 15.93 11.47 -4.75
N LEU A 118 16.73 10.88 -5.64
CA LEU A 118 18.20 10.79 -5.48
C LEU A 118 18.88 12.16 -5.58
N ALA A 119 18.39 13.04 -6.46
CA ALA A 119 18.94 14.37 -6.69
C ALA A 119 18.72 15.34 -5.52
N THR A 120 17.56 15.23 -4.86
CA THR A 120 17.09 16.23 -3.88
C THR A 120 17.01 15.69 -2.45
N GLY A 121 16.98 14.36 -2.26
CA GLY A 121 16.80 13.73 -0.95
C GLY A 121 15.43 13.96 -0.30
N CYS A 122 14.45 14.46 -1.06
CA CYS A 122 13.11 14.80 -0.55
C CYS A 122 12.38 13.58 0.00
N SER A 123 11.49 13.79 0.97
CA SER A 123 10.65 12.71 1.49
C SER A 123 9.75 12.10 0.39
N HIS A 124 9.46 10.81 0.52
CA HIS A 124 8.51 10.12 -0.36
C HIS A 124 7.12 10.77 -0.39
N GLN A 125 6.71 11.43 0.71
CA GLN A 125 5.43 12.14 0.77
C GLN A 125 5.43 13.38 -0.11
N THR A 126 6.51 14.16 -0.09
CA THR A 126 6.67 15.34 -0.95
C THR A 126 6.57 14.97 -2.42
N LEU A 127 7.29 13.93 -2.84
CA LEU A 127 7.23 13.41 -4.21
C LEU A 127 5.84 12.89 -4.57
N ALA A 128 5.17 12.22 -3.63
CA ALA A 128 3.81 11.74 -3.84
C ALA A 128 2.82 12.88 -4.10
N PHE A 129 2.96 14.01 -3.41
CA PHE A 129 2.13 15.19 -3.67
C PHE A 129 2.45 15.84 -5.01
N GLN A 130 3.74 16.09 -5.29
CA GLN A 130 4.24 16.68 -6.54
C GLN A 130 3.79 15.90 -7.79
N PHE A 131 4.07 14.61 -7.81
CA PHE A 131 3.72 13.75 -8.95
C PHE A 131 2.26 13.25 -8.89
N ARG A 132 1.50 13.58 -7.83
CA ARG A 132 0.11 13.14 -7.61
C ARG A 132 -0.04 11.62 -7.61
N ILE A 133 0.77 10.97 -6.79
CA ILE A 133 0.90 9.52 -6.71
C ILE A 133 0.47 9.02 -5.32
N GLY A 134 -0.24 7.89 -5.30
CA GLY A 134 -0.68 7.28 -4.04
C GLY A 134 0.47 6.62 -3.28
N LYS A 135 0.32 6.49 -1.95
CA LYS A 135 1.29 5.87 -1.04
C LYS A 135 1.79 4.48 -1.49
N GLU A 136 0.95 3.76 -2.21
CA GLU A 136 1.21 2.38 -2.63
C GLU A 136 1.95 2.26 -3.97
N SER A 137 2.14 3.37 -4.68
CA SER A 137 2.76 3.37 -6.01
C SER A 137 4.28 3.59 -5.97
N TYR A 138 4.80 4.18 -4.88
CA TYR A 138 6.24 4.36 -4.65
C TYR A 138 6.82 3.37 -3.63
N SER A 139 5.99 2.52 -3.01
CA SER A 139 6.51 1.33 -2.31
C SER A 139 7.08 0.40 -3.38
N MET A 140 8.38 0.51 -3.60
CA MET A 140 9.15 -0.42 -4.44
C MET A 140 9.22 -1.76 -3.75
#